data_AF-A0A1I4VPU3-F1
#
_entry.id   AF-A0A1I4VPU3-F1
#
_cell.length_a   1.000
_cell.length_b   1.000
_cell.length_c   1.000
_cell.angle_alpha   90.00
_cell.angle_beta   90.00
_cell.angle_gamma   90.00
#
_symmetry.space_group_name_H-M   'P 1'
#
loop_
_entity.id
_entity.type
_entity.pdbx_description
1 polymer ?
#
loop_
_entity_poly.entity_id
_entity_poly.type
_entity_poly.pdbx_seq_one_letter_code
_entity_poly.pdbx_strand_id
1 'polypeptide(L)' 'MRDCRQTVEHVFGILKAWMGATHFLTRELKNVASEMSLQVLAYNMKRVIAILGAALAAFKKTSPPP' A
#
# COMPACT_ATOMS: atom_id res chain seq x y z
N MET A 1 -14.06 -15.63 -8.22
CA MET A 1 -14.73 -14.37 -7.80
C MET A 1 -14.66 -14.09 -6.30
N ARG A 2 -14.46 -15.07 -5.39
CA ARG A 2 -14.35 -14.84 -3.93
C ARG A 2 -12.95 -14.37 -3.50
N ASP A 3 -11.87 -14.97 -4.03
CA ASP A 3 -10.49 -14.65 -3.63
C ASP A 3 -10.06 -13.20 -3.89
N CYS A 4 -10.49 -12.61 -5.01
CA CYS A 4 -10.17 -11.22 -5.31
C CYS A 4 -10.86 -10.24 -4.34
N ARG A 5 -12.08 -10.55 -3.86
CA ARG A 5 -12.78 -9.69 -2.91
C ARG A 5 -12.09 -9.72 -1.55
N GLN A 6 -11.76 -10.92 -1.07
CA GLN A 6 -11.11 -11.10 0.23
C GLN A 6 -9.72 -10.44 0.30
N THR A 7 -8.98 -10.47 -0.82
CA THR A 7 -7.67 -9.81 -0.92
C THR A 7 -7.81 -8.28 -0.86
N VAL A 8 -8.80 -7.71 -1.57
CA VAL A 8 -9.04 -6.26 -1.57
C VAL A 8 -9.58 -5.79 -0.22
N GLU A 9 -10.45 -6.57 0.41
CA GLU A 9 -10.98 -6.30 1.76
C GLU A 9 -9.86 -6.22 2.79
N HIS A 10 -8.89 -7.14 2.72
CA HIS A 10 -7.74 -7.11 3.62
C HIS A 10 -6.88 -5.86 3.42
N VAL A 11 -6.58 -5.49 2.16
CA VAL A 11 -5.82 -4.27 1.85
C VAL A 11 -6.56 -3.02 2.31
N PHE A 12 -7.88 -2.97 2.13
CA PHE A 12 -8.71 -1.87 2.58
C PHE A 12 -8.73 -1.75 4.11
N GLY A 13 -8.70 -2.88 4.82
CA GLY A 13 -8.54 -2.94 6.27
C GLY A 13 -7.21 -2.36 6.75
N ILE A 14 -6.09 -2.70 6.08
CA ILE A 14 -4.77 -2.14 6.38
C ILE A 14 -4.74 -0.63 6.10
N LEU A 15 -5.26 -0.21 4.95
CA LEU A 15 -5.30 1.21 4.56
C LEU A 15 -6.07 2.04 5.59
N LYS A 16 -7.24 1.53 6.03
CA LYS A 16 -8.08 2.17 7.04
C LYS A 16 -7.41 2.20 8.42
N ALA A 17 -6.71 1.14 8.81
CA ALA A 17 -5.94 1.12 10.05
C ALA A 17 -4.76 2.13 10.01
N TRP A 18 -4.12 2.29 8.85
CA TRP A 18 -3.06 3.28 8.62
C TRP A 18 -3.55 4.72 8.61
N MET A 19 -4.74 4.94 8.06
CA MET A 19 -5.42 6.23 8.06
C MET A 19 -5.79 6.68 9.48
N GLY A 20 -5.90 5.74 10.43
CA GLY A 20 -6.24 6.04 11.83
C GLY A 20 -7.68 6.55 12.01
N ALA A 21 -8.04 6.90 13.24
CA ALA A 21 -9.30 7.57 13.56
C ALA A 21 -9.26 9.08 13.26
N THR A 22 -8.24 9.55 12.54
CA THR A 22 -8.12 10.96 12.17
C THR A 22 -9.18 11.32 11.15
N HIS A 23 -9.95 12.36 11.48
CA HIS A 23 -10.90 12.95 10.55
C HIS A 23 -10.13 13.47 9.33
N PHE A 24 -10.73 13.36 8.14
CA PHE A 24 -10.16 13.96 6.93
C PHE A 24 -9.73 15.40 7.22
N LEU A 25 -8.52 15.76 6.78
CA LEU A 25 -7.96 17.07 7.05
C LEU A 25 -8.67 18.16 6.24
N THR A 26 -9.30 17.77 5.14
CA THR A 26 -10.04 18.66 4.25
C THR A 26 -11.55 18.55 4.44
N ARG A 27 -12.23 19.65 4.15
CA ARG A 27 -13.69 19.73 4.04
C ARG A 27 -14.07 19.60 2.57
N GLU A 28 -15.26 19.05 2.31
CA GLU A 28 -15.83 18.75 0.98
C GLU A 28 -15.36 17.44 0.33
N LEU A 29 -16.28 16.77 -0.39
CA LEU A 29 -16.07 15.45 -0.98
C LEU A 29 -14.93 15.39 -2.01
N LYS A 30 -14.71 16.47 -2.77
CA LYS A 30 -13.64 16.53 -3.78
C LYS A 30 -12.25 16.47 -3.14
N ASN A 31 -12.09 17.12 -2.01
CA ASN A 31 -10.82 17.19 -1.31
C ASN A 31 -10.56 15.89 -0.53
N VAL A 32 -11.61 15.33 0.08
CA VAL A 32 -11.59 14.00 0.71
C VAL A 32 -11.22 12.90 -0.29
N ALA A 33 -11.75 12.95 -1.52
CA ALA A 33 -11.38 12.00 -2.57
C ALA A 33 -9.90 12.10 -2.94
N SER A 34 -9.34 13.32 -2.95
CA SER A 34 -7.92 13.56 -3.19
C SER A 34 -7.04 13.01 -2.07
N GLU A 35 -7.44 13.20 -0.80
CA GLU A 35 -6.77 12.60 0.35
C GLU A 35 -6.77 11.06 0.29
N MET A 36 -7.92 10.47 -0.01
CA MET A 36 -8.04 9.01 -0.18
C MET A 36 -7.14 8.50 -1.31
N SER A 37 -7.07 9.22 -2.42
CA SER A 37 -6.19 8.88 -3.55
C SER A 37 -4.71 8.92 -3.15
N LEU A 38 -4.30 9.95 -2.39
CA LEU A 38 -2.92 10.07 -1.89
C LEU A 38 -2.54 8.91 -0.96
N GLN A 39 -3.46 8.49 -0.09
CA GLN A 39 -3.21 7.38 0.83
C GLN A 39 -3.05 6.05 0.09
N VAL A 40 -3.89 5.79 -0.92
CA VAL A 40 -3.75 4.61 -1.79
C VAL A 40 -2.42 4.66 -2.54
N LEU A 41 -2.02 5.83 -3.05
CA LEU A 41 -0.74 6.01 -3.73
C LEU A 41 0.45 5.72 -2.80
N ALA A 42 0.41 6.24 -1.57
CA ALA A 42 1.45 6.00 -0.56
C ALA A 42 1.54 4.50 -0.21
N TYR A 43 0.40 3.82 -0.05
CA TYR A 43 0.36 2.37 0.16
C TYR A 43 0.97 1.60 -1.03
N ASN A 44 0.64 2.00 -2.26
CA ASN A 44 1.19 1.39 -3.47
C ASN A 44 2.71 1.58 -3.55
N MET A 45 3.24 2.78 -3.25
CA MET A 45 4.70 2.99 -3.23
C MET A 45 5.39 2.13 -2.18
N LYS A 46 4.82 2.02 -0.97
CA LYS A 46 5.34 1.15 0.08
C LYS A 46 5.40 -0.31 -0.36
N ARG A 47 4.35 -0.79 -1.04
CA ARG A 47 4.26 -2.15 -1.60
C ARG A 47 5.34 -2.37 -2.67
N VAL A 48 5.51 -1.43 -3.59
CA VAL A 48 6.52 -1.52 -4.65
C VAL A 48 7.93 -1.59 -4.06
N ILE A 49 8.25 -0.73 -3.09
CA ILE A 49 9.56 -0.75 -2.42
C ILE A 49 9.79 -2.10 -1.72
N ALA A 50 8.78 -2.66 -1.05
CA ALA A 50 8.91 -3.97 -0.41
C ALA A 50 9.17 -5.10 -1.41
N ILE A 51 8.48 -5.09 -2.56
CA ILE A 51 8.65 -6.09 -3.62
C ILE A 51 10.03 -5.95 -4.28
N LEU A 52 10.43 -4.73 -4.65
CA LEU A 52 11.73 -4.46 -5.27
C LEU A 52 12.90 -4.75 -4.31
N GLY A 53 12.77 -4.37 -3.03
CA GLY A 53 13.76 -4.66 -1.99
C GLY A 53 13.89 -6.15 -1.71
N ALA A 54 12.77 -6.89 -1.67
CA ALA A 54 12.79 -8.35 -1.55
C ALA A 54 13.44 -9.02 -2.78
N ALA A 55 13.13 -8.53 -3.99
CA ALA A 55 13.73 -9.04 -5.22
C ALA A 55 15.25 -8.79 -5.28
N LEU A 56 15.71 -7.60 -4.87
CA LEU A 56 17.13 -7.26 -4.81
C LEU A 56 17.88 -8.10 -3.76
N ALA A 57 17.28 -8.31 -2.59
CA ALA A 57 17.86 -9.17 -1.55
C ALA A 57 17.95 -10.64 -2.00
N ALA A 58 16.94 -11.12 -2.73
CA ALA A 58 16.95 -12.46 -3.31
C ALA A 58 18.04 -12.60 -4.40
N PHE A 59 18.20 -11.59 -5.27
CA PHE A 59 19.23 -11.57 -6.30
C PHE A 59 20.66 -11.62 -5.72
N LYS A 60 20.93 -10.85 -4.66
CA LYS A 60 22.23 -10.86 -3.97
C LYS A 60 22.55 -12.22 -3.33
N LYS A 61 21.54 -13.03 -3.00
CA LYS A 61 21.72 -14.36 -2.42
C LYS A 61 22.10 -15.43 -3.45
N THR A 62 21.85 -15.18 -4.74
CA THR A 62 22.13 -16.11 -5.85
C THR A 62 23.43 -15.82 -6.60
N SER A 63 24.13 -14.72 -6.30
CA SER A 63 25.47 -14.48 -6.86
C SER A 63 26.51 -15.29 -6.09
N PRO A 64 27.28 -16.20 -6.73
CA PRO A 64 28.37 -16.89 -6.07
C PRO A 64 29.48 -15.89 -5.67
N PRO A 65 30.11 -16.05 -4.50
CA PRO A 65 31.31 -15.27 -4.17
C PRO A 65 32.46 -15.61 -5.14
N PRO A 66 33.40 -14.67 -5.37
CA PRO A 66 34.60 -14.93 -6.16
C PRO A 66 35.50 -16.00 -5.52
#